data_AF-A0A2D9C8Z4-F1
#
_entry.id   AF-A0A2D9C8Z4-F1
#
_cell.length_a   1.000
_cell.length_b   1.000
_cell.length_c   1.000
_cell.angle_alpha   90.00
_cell.angle_beta   90.00
_cell.angle_gamma   90.00
#
_symmetry.space_group_name_H-M   'P 1'
#
loop_
_entity.id
_entity.type
_entity.pdbx_description
1 polymer ?
#
loop_
_entity_poly.entity_id
_entity_poly.type
_entity_poly.pdbx_seq_one_letter_code
_entity_poly.pdbx_strand_id
1 'polypeptide(L)'
;MKKPYVDRNRIKNYFREDQNVAMNWCVGKGIKIYPKPSNYKAVECYIEIWNNGTKTISEEKYSKDDVATKIYELYCHFYDYNNANIS
;
A
#
# COMPACT_ATOMS: atom_id res chain seq x y z
N MET A 1 25.99 -10.79 -13.02
CA MET A 1 24.97 -11.24 -12.05
C MET A 1 23.60 -11.10 -12.72
N LYS A 2 22.94 -12.21 -13.10
CA LYS A 2 21.60 -12.16 -13.72
C LYS A 2 20.58 -11.89 -12.60
N LYS A 3 19.72 -10.88 -12.77
CA LYS A 3 18.57 -10.66 -11.86
C LYS A 3 17.68 -11.92 -11.90
N PRO A 4 17.14 -12.39 -10.77
CA PRO A 4 16.24 -13.53 -10.78
C PRO A 4 15.02 -13.23 -11.65
N TYR A 5 14.60 -14.23 -12.42
CA TYR A 5 13.42 -14.18 -13.26
C TYR A 5 12.18 -14.09 -12.37
N VAL A 6 11.46 -12.97 -12.45
CA VAL A 6 10.16 -12.81 -11.79
C VAL A 6 9.12 -13.47 -12.68
N ASP A 7 8.51 -14.55 -12.17
CA ASP A 7 7.42 -15.25 -12.86
C ASP A 7 6.21 -14.31 -13.00
N ARG A 8 5.97 -13.85 -14.24
CA ARG A 8 4.87 -12.97 -14.61
C ARG A 8 3.49 -13.62 -14.42
N ASN A 9 3.40 -14.94 -14.22
CA ASN A 9 2.14 -15.62 -13.95
C ASN A 9 1.76 -15.63 -12.45
N ARG A 10 2.69 -15.33 -11.53
CA ARG A 10 2.38 -15.13 -10.09
C ARG A 10 1.72 -13.78 -9.80
N ILE A 11 1.69 -12.86 -10.77
CA ILE A 11 1.16 -11.49 -10.66
C ILE A 11 -0.35 -11.43 -10.99
N LYS A 12 -1.01 -12.56 -11.29
CA LYS A 12 -2.39 -12.53 -11.80
C LYS A 12 -3.50 -12.29 -10.75
N ASN A 13 -3.23 -12.38 -9.45
CA ASN A 13 -4.27 -12.26 -8.40
C ASN A 13 -3.93 -11.32 -7.24
N TYR A 14 -2.85 -10.51 -7.33
CA TYR A 14 -2.45 -9.65 -6.21
C TYR A 14 -3.26 -8.36 -6.08
N PHE A 15 -3.94 -7.97 -7.16
CA PHE A 15 -4.48 -6.64 -7.34
C PHE A 15 -5.97 -6.73 -7.60
N ARG A 16 -6.76 -6.07 -6.75
CA ARG A 16 -8.20 -5.95 -6.91
C ARG A 16 -8.49 -5.13 -8.16
N GLU A 17 -9.52 -5.51 -8.93
CA GLU A 17 -9.84 -4.85 -10.21
C GLU A 17 -10.07 -3.33 -10.04
N ASP A 18 -10.64 -2.92 -8.91
CA ASP A 18 -10.96 -1.54 -8.58
C ASP A 18 -9.91 -0.85 -7.69
N GLN A 19 -8.71 -1.42 -7.50
CA GLN A 19 -7.74 -0.85 -6.56
C GLN A 19 -7.33 0.59 -6.89
N ASN A 20 -7.34 0.94 -8.19
CA ASN A 20 -7.07 2.31 -8.63
C ASN A 20 -8.23 3.25 -8.24
N VAL A 21 -9.47 2.76 -8.27
CA VAL A 21 -10.65 3.49 -7.77
C VAL A 21 -10.51 3.70 -6.26
N ALA A 22 -10.17 2.66 -5.52
CA ALA A 22 -9.95 2.73 -4.07
C ALA A 22 -8.85 3.72 -3.70
N MET A 23 -7.68 3.63 -4.36
CA MET A 23 -6.57 4.57 -4.16
C MET A 23 -7.01 6.01 -4.44
N ASN A 24 -7.66 6.26 -5.59
CA ASN A 24 -8.10 7.61 -5.95
C ASN A 24 -9.13 8.16 -4.95
N TRP A 25 -10.06 7.33 -4.50
CA TRP A 25 -11.03 7.71 -3.47
C TRP A 25 -10.32 8.07 -2.17
N CYS A 26 -9.40 7.23 -1.70
CA CYS A 26 -8.63 7.47 -0.47
C CYS A 26 -7.84 8.79 -0.55
N VAL A 27 -7.10 9.00 -1.64
CA VAL A 27 -6.33 10.24 -1.84
C VAL A 27 -7.24 11.46 -1.86
N GLY A 28 -8.40 11.38 -2.53
CA GLY A 28 -9.42 12.43 -2.54
C GLY A 28 -10.03 12.72 -1.17
N LYS A 29 -9.97 11.76 -0.23
CA LYS A 29 -10.41 11.88 1.16
C LYS A 29 -9.29 12.18 2.14
N GLY A 30 -8.10 12.55 1.65
CA GLY A 30 -6.97 12.89 2.51
C GLY A 30 -6.29 11.68 3.17
N ILE A 31 -6.56 10.46 2.67
CA ILE A 31 -5.87 9.23 3.07
C ILE A 31 -4.73 8.97 2.09
N LYS A 32 -3.48 9.09 2.56
CA LYS A 32 -2.27 8.93 1.75
C LYS A 32 -1.32 7.96 2.43
N ILE A 33 -0.83 6.98 1.67
CA ILE A 33 -0.04 5.87 2.20
C ILE A 33 1.29 5.81 1.45
N TYR A 34 2.39 5.79 2.19
CA TYR A 34 3.75 5.91 1.65
C TYR A 34 4.69 4.84 2.22
N PRO A 35 5.67 4.36 1.42
CA PRO A 35 6.81 3.65 1.96
C PRO A 35 7.69 4.64 2.71
N LYS A 36 8.02 4.33 3.96
CA LYS A 36 8.91 5.11 4.80
C LYS A 36 10.21 4.35 5.04
N PRO A 37 11.29 4.66 4.28
CA PRO A 37 12.58 4.05 4.54
C PRO A 37 13.15 4.55 5.87
N SER A 38 13.90 3.71 6.58
CA SER A 38 14.64 4.13 7.78
C SER A 38 15.84 5.02 7.45
N ASN A 39 16.41 4.87 6.25
CA ASN A 39 17.45 5.71 5.67
C ASN A 39 17.54 5.49 4.14
N TYR A 40 18.37 6.27 3.44
CA TYR A 40 18.50 6.23 1.98
C TYR A 40 19.04 4.90 1.41
N LYS A 41 19.66 4.04 2.23
CA LYS A 41 20.15 2.72 1.83
C LYS A 41 19.21 1.58 2.26
N ALA A 42 18.08 1.89 2.88
CA ALA A 42 17.20 0.88 3.43
C ALA A 42 16.66 -0.04 2.33
N VAL A 43 16.76 -1.35 2.59
CA VAL A 43 16.21 -2.41 1.73
C VAL A 43 14.80 -2.80 2.15
N GLU A 44 14.38 -2.36 3.34
CA GLU A 44 13.03 -2.51 3.88
C GLU A 44 12.50 -1.15 4.36
N CYS A 45 11.19 -0.98 4.29
CA CYS A 45 10.49 0.25 4.64
C CYS A 45 9.36 -0.03 5.62
N TYR A 46 9.11 0.92 6.51
CA TYR A 46 7.82 1.00 7.20
C TYR A 46 6.75 1.51 6.23
N ILE A 47 5.50 1.44 6.64
CA ILE A 47 4.39 2.11 5.95
C ILE A 47 3.95 3.29 6.80
N GLU A 48 3.93 4.48 6.21
CA GLU A 48 3.38 5.69 6.81
C GLU A 48 2.01 5.97 6.21
N ILE A 49 0.99 6.08 7.07
CA ILE A 49 -0.39 6.40 6.72
C ILE A 49 -0.69 7.79 7.24
N TRP A 50 -1.08 8.69 6.35
CA TRP A 50 -1.72 9.95 6.68
C TRP A 50 -3.21 9.81 6.44
N ASN A 51 -4.03 10.04 7.46
CA ASN A 51 -5.48 10.05 7.37
C ASN A 51 -6.00 11.36 7.97
N ASN A 52 -6.40 12.30 7.10
CA ASN A 52 -6.98 13.59 7.52
C ASN A 52 -6.12 14.36 8.55
N GLY A 53 -4.79 14.32 8.39
CA GLY A 53 -3.84 15.00 9.27
C GLY A 53 -3.30 14.14 10.41
N THR A 54 -3.91 12.98 10.70
CA THR A 54 -3.35 12.00 11.64
C THR A 54 -2.34 11.12 10.92
N LYS A 55 -1.14 10.98 11.51
CA LYS A 55 -0.07 10.14 10.98
C LYS A 55 0.12 8.91 11.84
N THR A 56 0.11 7.73 11.20
CA THR A 56 0.41 6.43 11.80
C THR A 56 1.54 5.76 11.03
N ILE A 57 2.42 5.04 11.72
CA ILE A 57 3.52 4.28 11.11
C ILE A 57 3.35 2.82 11.51
N SER A 58 3.55 1.89 10.57
CA SER A 58 3.54 0.46 10.88
C SER A 58 4.64 0.09 11.87
N GLU A 59 4.39 -0.92 12.69
CA GLU A 59 5.42 -1.50 13.57
C GLU A 59 6.39 -2.39 12.78
N GLU A 60 5.88 -3.05 11.75
CA GLU A 60 6.62 -3.95 10.88
C GLU A 60 7.26 -3.23 9.69
N LYS A 61 8.32 -3.85 9.16
CA LYS A 61 9.00 -3.44 7.94
C LYS A 61 8.69 -4.41 6.80
N TYR A 62 8.70 -3.87 5.60
CA TYR A 62 8.36 -4.59 4.37
C TYR A 62 9.50 -4.46 3.37
N SER A 63 9.77 -5.53 2.61
CA SER A 63 10.66 -5.44 1.46
C SER A 63 10.13 -4.47 0.41
N LYS A 64 10.94 -4.07 -0.56
CA LYS A 64 10.50 -3.19 -1.66
C LYS A 64 9.35 -3.77 -2.49
N ASP A 65 9.30 -5.08 -2.64
CA ASP A 65 8.25 -5.75 -3.41
C ASP A 65 6.96 -5.89 -2.58
N ASP A 66 7.10 -6.16 -1.27
CA ASP A 66 5.95 -6.31 -0.38
C ASP A 66 5.32 -4.98 0.00
N VAL A 67 6.11 -3.90 0.12
CA VAL A 67 5.59 -2.59 0.56
C VAL A 67 4.62 -2.01 -0.47
N ALA A 68 4.90 -2.16 -1.77
CA ALA A 68 4.01 -1.68 -2.82
C ALA A 68 2.66 -2.41 -2.77
N THR A 69 2.72 -3.73 -2.62
CA THR A 69 1.55 -4.60 -2.48
C THR A 69 0.72 -4.21 -1.26
N LYS A 70 1.35 -4.09 -0.09
CA LYS A 70 0.68 -3.75 1.16
C LYS A 70 0.04 -2.36 1.11
N ILE A 71 0.65 -1.40 0.41
CA ILE A 71 0.05 -0.07 0.21
C ILE A 71 -1.29 -0.15 -0.53
N TYR A 72 -1.36 -0.93 -1.62
CA TYR A 72 -2.63 -1.12 -2.34
C TYR A 72 -3.66 -1.86 -1.48
N GLU A 73 -3.25 -2.89 -0.76
CA GLU A 73 -4.12 -3.60 0.19
C GLU A 73 -4.71 -2.66 1.24
N LEU A 74 -3.92 -1.72 1.78
CA LEU A 74 -4.40 -0.73 2.73
C LEU A 74 -5.36 0.29 2.10
N TYR A 75 -5.09 0.77 0.88
CA TYR A 75 -6.05 1.61 0.17
C TYR A 75 -7.38 0.89 -0.03
N CYS A 76 -7.32 -0.37 -0.42
CA CYS A 76 -8.48 -1.23 -0.57
C CYS A 76 -9.26 -1.38 0.74
N HIS A 77 -8.57 -1.67 1.84
CA HIS A 77 -9.15 -1.78 3.17
C HIS A 77 -9.84 -0.48 3.62
N PHE A 78 -9.18 0.68 3.49
CA PHE A 78 -9.79 1.96 3.85
C PHE A 78 -11.02 2.27 3.00
N TYR A 79 -10.97 2.00 1.70
CA TYR A 79 -12.12 2.17 0.81
C TYR A 79 -13.30 1.30 1.24
N ASP A 80 -13.07 0.01 1.48
CA ASP A 80 -14.11 -0.93 1.88
C ASP A 80 -14.70 -0.55 3.24
N TYR A 81 -13.85 -0.28 4.24
CA TYR A 81 -14.30 0.12 5.57
C TYR A 81 -15.19 1.36 5.52
N ASN A 82 -14.86 2.36 4.71
CA ASN A 82 -15.64 3.59 4.65
C ASN A 82 -16.92 3.45 3.82
N ASN A 83 -16.99 2.54 2.85
CA ASN A 83 -18.20 2.33 2.04
C ASN A 83 -19.11 1.22 2.60
N ALA A 84 -18.59 0.28 3.38
CA ALA A 84 -19.38 -0.71 4.11
C ALA A 84 -20.15 -0.10 5.29
N ASN A 85 -19.67 1.01 5.85
CA ASN A 85 -20.32 1.73 6.95
C ASN A 85 -21.34 2.80 6.47
N ILE A 86 -21.72 2.79 5.18
CA ILE A 86 -22.74 3.68 4.59
C ILE A 86 -24.10 2.95 4.43
N SER A 87 -24.21 1.69 4.86
CA SER A 87 -25.46 0.91 4.85
C SER A 87 -26.28 1.07 6.13
#